data_AF-A0A150MJ88-F1
#
_entry.id   AF-A0A150MJ88-F1
#
_cell.length_a   1.000
_cell.length_b   1.000
_cell.length_c   1.000
_cell.angle_alpha   90.00
_cell.angle_beta   90.00
_cell.angle_gamma   90.00
#
_symmetry.space_group_name_H-M   'P 1'
#
loop_
_entity.id
_entity.type
_entity.pdbx_description
1 polymer ?
#
loop_
_entity_poly.entity_id
_entity_poly.type
_entity_poly.pdbx_seq_one_letter_code
_entity_poly.pdbx_strand_id
1 'polypeptide(L)'
;MNKHEKKRIRLQISDLLDRYCRVCRERMQYRDSVCLTVCPVSQEMQRLAAMLEDPPNDSKPAETPQNATPRRKGKWTAEEVFYLWHHRRVLTIDQLADRLNREPDAVFEKLRQLVRKGGISHVS
;
A
#
# COMPACT_ATOMS: atom_id res chain seq x y z
N MET A 1 -20.26 -10.18 6.67
CA MET A 1 -20.22 -9.28 7.85
C MET A 1 -21.07 -8.05 7.60
N ASN A 2 -21.85 -7.58 8.59
CA ASN A 2 -22.72 -6.42 8.43
C ASN A 2 -21.97 -5.08 8.60
N LYS A 3 -22.62 -3.96 8.22
CA LYS A 3 -22.01 -2.62 8.27
C LYS A 3 -21.63 -2.20 9.70
N HIS A 4 -22.41 -2.60 10.71
CA HIS A 4 -22.17 -2.28 12.11
C HIS A 4 -20.96 -3.05 12.67
N GLU A 5 -20.79 -4.30 12.30
CA GLU A 5 -19.64 -5.13 12.65
C GLU A 5 -18.35 -4.61 11.99
N LYS A 6 -18.39 -4.28 10.69
CA LYS A 6 -17.27 -3.59 10.00
C LYS A 6 -16.90 -2.29 10.71
N LYS A 7 -17.88 -1.52 11.19
CA LYS A 7 -17.63 -0.30 11.97
C LYS A 7 -17.01 -0.61 13.33
N ARG A 8 -17.52 -1.61 14.07
CA ARG A 8 -17.02 -2.01 15.39
C ARG A 8 -15.55 -2.42 15.31
N ILE A 9 -15.19 -3.24 14.33
CA ILE A 9 -13.81 -3.71 14.15
C ILE A 9 -12.87 -2.54 13.84
N ARG A 10 -13.29 -1.60 12.96
CA ARG A 10 -12.50 -0.38 12.71
C ARG A 10 -12.29 0.48 13.97
N LEU A 11 -13.29 0.56 14.85
CA LEU A 11 -13.17 1.27 16.12
C LEU A 11 -12.23 0.54 17.09
N GLN A 12 -12.25 -0.79 17.13
CA GLN A 12 -11.31 -1.57 17.94
C GLN A 12 -9.85 -1.38 17.48
N ILE A 13 -9.61 -1.36 16.17
CA ILE A 13 -8.29 -1.05 15.62
C ILE A 13 -7.87 0.38 16.00
N SER A 14 -8.79 1.35 15.92
CA SER A 14 -8.49 2.75 16.29
C SER A 14 -8.15 2.87 17.78
N ASP A 15 -8.90 2.17 18.65
CA ASP A 15 -8.66 2.14 20.09
C ASP A 15 -7.30 1.53 20.45
N LEU A 16 -6.88 0.45 19.76
CA LEU A 16 -5.55 -0.14 19.92
C LEU A 16 -4.44 0.87 19.54
N LEU A 17 -4.63 1.59 18.43
CA LEU A 17 -3.68 2.63 18.00
C LEU A 17 -3.59 3.77 19.01
N ASP A 18 -4.72 4.23 19.52
CA ASP A 18 -4.79 5.37 20.45
C ASP A 18 -4.21 5.03 21.82
N ARG A 19 -4.51 3.83 22.35
CA ARG A 19 -4.05 3.41 23.67
C ARG A 19 -2.58 3.00 23.70
N TYR A 20 -2.15 2.22 22.71
CA TYR A 20 -0.85 1.56 22.78
C TYR A 20 0.17 2.14 21.81
N CYS A 21 -0.26 2.58 20.62
CA CYS A 21 0.67 3.00 19.58
C CYS A 21 0.92 4.51 19.54
N ARG A 22 0.13 5.33 20.26
CA ARG A 22 0.26 6.80 20.28
C ARG A 22 1.56 7.27 20.95
N VAL A 23 2.00 6.56 22.00
CA VAL A 23 3.22 6.88 22.78
C VAL A 23 4.29 5.80 22.65
N CYS A 24 4.13 4.87 21.71
CA CYS A 24 5.05 3.75 21.53
C CYS A 24 6.41 4.23 21.00
N ARG A 25 7.46 4.10 21.82
CA ARG A 25 8.82 4.51 21.48
C ARG A 25 9.37 3.77 20.26
N GLU A 26 9.12 2.46 20.17
CA GLU A 26 9.52 1.63 19.02
C GLU A 26 8.92 2.15 17.72
N ARG A 27 7.63 2.49 17.71
CA ARG A 27 6.96 3.07 16.53
C ARG A 27 7.50 4.45 16.15
N MET A 28 7.92 5.24 17.15
CA MET A 28 8.47 6.58 16.91
C MET A 28 9.90 6.54 16.38
N GLN A 29 10.71 5.57 16.83
CA GLN A 29 12.13 5.46 16.49
C GLN A 29 12.38 4.57 15.26
N TYR A 30 11.64 3.47 15.14
CA TYR A 30 11.80 2.44 14.12
C TYR A 30 10.41 2.15 13.53
N ARG A 31 9.96 3.04 12.63
CA ARG A 31 8.57 3.06 12.14
C ARG A 31 8.03 1.71 11.65
N ASP A 32 8.89 0.79 11.19
CA ASP A 32 8.41 -0.35 10.41
C ASP A 32 8.91 -1.74 10.85
N SER A 33 10.05 -1.90 11.53
CA SER A 33 10.59 -3.26 11.76
C SER A 33 9.89 -4.01 12.91
N VAL A 34 9.79 -3.41 14.09
CA VAL A 34 9.27 -4.08 15.30
C VAL A 34 7.74 -4.22 15.23
N CYS A 35 7.06 -3.18 14.76
CA CYS A 35 5.61 -3.17 14.62
C CYS A 35 5.11 -4.12 13.54
N LEU A 36 5.91 -4.56 12.58
CA LEU A 36 5.47 -5.52 11.56
C LEU A 36 5.83 -6.98 11.90
N THR A 37 6.85 -7.22 12.73
CA THR A 37 7.41 -8.57 12.93
C THR A 37 7.06 -9.19 14.28
N VAL A 38 7.14 -8.43 15.39
CA VAL A 38 7.10 -8.99 16.75
C VAL A 38 6.12 -8.30 17.71
N CYS A 39 5.52 -7.18 17.30
CA CYS A 39 4.62 -6.44 18.19
C CYS A 39 3.26 -7.16 18.37
N PRO A 40 2.84 -7.48 19.61
CA PRO A 40 1.57 -8.17 19.84
C PRO A 40 0.35 -7.29 19.52
N VAL A 41 0.45 -5.97 19.70
CA VAL A 41 -0.63 -5.02 19.36
C VAL A 41 -0.87 -4.99 17.86
N SER A 42 0.19 -5.03 17.06
CA SER A 42 0.05 -5.05 15.60
C SER A 42 -0.47 -6.39 15.08
N GLN A 43 -0.07 -7.52 15.67
CA GLN A 43 -0.66 -8.82 15.36
C GLN A 43 -2.16 -8.83 15.61
N GLU A 44 -2.61 -8.23 16.71
CA GLU A 44 -4.03 -8.13 17.02
C GLU A 44 -4.78 -7.20 16.04
N MET A 45 -4.19 -6.06 15.68
CA MET A 45 -4.75 -5.20 14.63
C MET A 45 -4.84 -5.91 13.28
N GLN A 46 -3.86 -6.74 12.92
CA GLN A 46 -3.87 -7.53 11.69
C GLN A 46 -4.99 -8.58 11.72
N ARG A 47 -5.22 -9.27 12.85
CA ARG A 47 -6.36 -10.18 13.02
C ARG A 47 -7.69 -9.48 12.82
N LEU A 48 -7.87 -8.33 13.47
CA LEU A 48 -9.06 -7.50 13.32
C LEU A 48 -9.25 -7.04 11.86
N ALA A 49 -8.16 -6.66 11.19
CA ALA A 49 -8.20 -6.27 9.78
C ALA A 49 -8.58 -7.44 8.86
N ALA A 50 -8.06 -8.65 9.11
CA ALA A 50 -8.42 -9.85 8.36
C ALA A 50 -9.92 -10.18 8.47
N MET A 51 -10.56 -9.87 9.60
CA MET A 51 -12.01 -10.02 9.75
C MET A 51 -12.81 -9.01 8.89
N LEU A 52 -12.21 -7.89 8.47
CA LEU A 52 -12.82 -6.94 7.54
C LEU A 52 -12.72 -7.40 6.08
N GLU A 53 -11.77 -8.26 5.77
CA GLU A 53 -11.61 -8.84 4.44
C GLU A 53 -12.83 -9.74 4.18
N ASP A 54 -13.50 -9.51 3.05
CA ASP A 54 -14.61 -10.37 2.65
C ASP A 54 -14.05 -11.78 2.39
N PRO A 55 -14.82 -12.87 2.68
CA PRO A 55 -14.37 -14.22 2.37
C PRO A 55 -13.97 -14.26 0.90
N PRO A 56 -12.88 -14.98 0.56
CA PRO A 56 -12.44 -15.06 -0.82
C PRO A 56 -13.61 -15.59 -1.65
N ASN A 57 -14.24 -14.71 -2.44
CA ASN A 57 -14.85 -15.14 -3.68
C ASN A 57 -13.73 -15.87 -4.42
N ASP A 58 -13.91 -17.15 -4.74
CA ASP A 58 -12.94 -18.12 -5.30
C ASP A 58 -12.06 -17.54 -6.43
N SER A 59 -11.10 -16.69 -6.08
CA SER A 59 -10.18 -16.00 -6.99
C SER A 59 -9.00 -15.37 -6.26
N LYS A 60 -8.58 -15.92 -5.12
CA LYS A 60 -7.25 -15.65 -4.56
C LYS A 60 -6.76 -16.86 -3.76
N PRO A 61 -5.94 -17.74 -4.36
CA PRO A 61 -5.01 -18.54 -3.61
C PRO A 61 -3.86 -17.66 -3.12
N ALA A 62 -3.40 -17.98 -1.92
CA ALA A 62 -2.10 -17.61 -1.40
C ALA A 62 -1.00 -17.77 -2.47
N GLU A 63 -0.10 -16.79 -2.51
CA GLU A 63 1.26 -16.88 -3.05
C GLU A 63 1.50 -17.95 -4.12
N THR A 64 1.10 -17.66 -5.35
CA THR A 64 1.75 -18.21 -6.56
C THR A 64 1.66 -17.12 -7.64
N PRO A 65 2.77 -16.71 -8.27
CA PRO A 65 2.79 -15.53 -9.15
C PRO A 65 2.26 -15.87 -10.54
N GLN A 66 0.99 -16.28 -10.70
CA GLN A 66 0.42 -16.62 -12.01
C GLN A 66 -1.09 -16.34 -12.08
N ASN A 67 -1.49 -15.08 -11.99
CA ASN A 67 -2.68 -14.58 -12.68
C ASN A 67 -2.50 -13.08 -12.90
N ALA A 68 -1.57 -12.75 -13.79
CA ALA A 68 -1.34 -11.40 -14.25
C ALA A 68 -2.60 -10.93 -15.00
N THR A 69 -3.44 -10.13 -14.36
CA THR A 69 -4.13 -9.08 -15.11
C THR A 69 -3.06 -8.42 -15.98
N PRO A 70 -3.24 -8.30 -17.31
CA PRO A 70 -2.19 -7.78 -18.17
C PRO A 70 -1.75 -6.43 -17.63
N ARG A 71 -0.49 -6.33 -17.18
CA ARG A 71 0.08 -5.08 -16.68
C ARG A 71 -0.15 -4.02 -17.75
N ARG A 72 -0.57 -2.83 -17.34
CA ARG A 72 -0.95 -1.75 -18.26
C ARG A 72 0.24 -1.35 -19.12
N LYS A 73 0.18 -1.70 -20.40
CA LYS A 73 1.14 -1.28 -21.44
C LYS A 73 0.60 -0.05 -22.16
N GLY A 74 1.46 0.90 -22.53
CA GLY A 74 1.08 2.06 -23.33
C GLY A 74 1.19 3.40 -22.62
N LYS A 75 0.32 4.35 -23.00
CA LYS A 75 0.37 5.75 -22.56
C LYS A 75 0.17 5.86 -21.05
N TRP A 76 1.01 6.69 -20.44
CA TRP A 76 0.87 7.09 -19.04
C TRP A 76 -0.22 8.15 -18.91
N THR A 77 -1.21 7.94 -18.05
CA THR A 77 -2.21 8.96 -17.73
C THR A 77 -1.62 10.05 -16.82
N ALA A 78 -2.28 11.20 -16.75
CA ALA A 78 -1.85 12.30 -15.88
C ALA A 78 -1.85 11.87 -14.41
N GLU A 79 -2.84 11.09 -13.99
CA GLU A 79 -2.98 10.57 -12.63
C GLU A 79 -1.85 9.59 -12.29
N GLU A 80 -1.50 8.70 -13.23
CA GLU A 80 -0.40 7.74 -13.03
C GLU A 80 0.94 8.47 -12.89
N VAL A 81 1.17 9.51 -13.71
CA VAL A 81 2.37 10.35 -13.64
C VAL A 81 2.41 11.15 -12.34
N PHE A 82 1.28 11.73 -11.94
CA PHE A 82 1.14 12.47 -10.69
C PHE A 82 1.42 11.55 -9.50
N TYR A 83 0.79 10.39 -9.44
CA TYR A 83 0.98 9.41 -8.38
C TYR A 83 2.43 8.95 -8.30
N LEU A 84 3.01 8.56 -9.45
CA LEU A 84 4.40 8.14 -9.55
C LEU A 84 5.35 9.23 -9.01
N TRP A 85 5.16 10.47 -9.44
CA TRP A 85 6.03 11.58 -9.01
C TRP A 85 5.94 11.83 -7.52
N HIS A 86 4.74 11.90 -6.94
CA HIS A 86 4.55 12.23 -5.54
C HIS A 86 5.02 11.13 -4.58
N HIS A 87 4.95 9.87 -5.00
CA HIS A 87 5.30 8.73 -4.14
C HIS A 87 6.72 8.21 -4.34
N ARG A 88 7.49 8.75 -5.30
CA ARG A 88 8.86 8.29 -5.64
C ARG A 88 9.87 8.28 -4.50
N ARG A 89 9.63 9.05 -3.43
CA ARG A 89 10.53 9.16 -2.27
C ARG A 89 10.12 8.25 -1.11
N VAL A 90 8.92 7.67 -1.17
CA VAL A 90 8.31 6.91 -0.07
C VAL A 90 8.15 5.44 -0.45
N LEU A 91 7.91 5.15 -1.73
CA LEU A 91 7.69 3.79 -2.24
C LEU A 91 8.84 3.32 -3.12
N THR A 92 9.13 2.03 -3.08
CA THR A 92 10.09 1.38 -3.99
C THR A 92 9.49 1.24 -5.41
N ILE A 93 10.33 0.94 -6.40
CA ILE A 93 9.88 0.71 -7.78
C ILE A 93 8.86 -0.42 -7.86
N ASP A 94 9.07 -1.53 -7.13
CA ASP A 94 8.14 -2.66 -7.13
C ASP A 94 6.79 -2.27 -6.51
N GLN A 95 6.80 -1.55 -5.39
CA GLN A 95 5.57 -1.05 -4.78
C GLN A 95 4.82 -0.08 -5.68
N LEU A 96 5.53 0.79 -6.41
CA LEU A 96 4.94 1.69 -7.39
C LEU A 96 4.37 0.92 -8.58
N ALA A 97 5.09 -0.09 -9.05
CA ALA A 97 4.67 -0.96 -10.15
C ALA A 97 3.38 -1.71 -9.82
N ASP A 98 3.27 -2.26 -8.62
CA ASP A 98 2.07 -2.97 -8.18
C ASP A 98 0.89 -2.01 -8.00
N ARG A 99 1.12 -0.83 -7.42
CA ARG A 99 0.06 0.20 -7.24
C ARG A 99 -0.45 0.75 -8.57
N LEU A 100 0.43 0.90 -9.55
CA LEU A 100 0.10 1.42 -10.88
C LEU A 100 -0.30 0.30 -11.86
N ASN A 101 -0.26 -0.96 -11.42
CA ASN A 101 -0.41 -2.15 -12.26
C ASN A 101 0.44 -2.07 -13.55
N ARG A 102 1.71 -1.69 -13.41
CA ARG A 102 2.69 -1.54 -14.48
C ARG A 102 3.91 -2.41 -14.25
N GLU A 103 4.70 -2.62 -15.31
CA GLU A 103 5.99 -3.31 -15.20
C GLU A 103 6.98 -2.44 -14.39
N PRO A 104 7.76 -3.04 -13.47
CA PRO A 104 8.81 -2.34 -12.73
C PRO A 104 9.78 -1.56 -13.64
N ASP A 105 10.19 -2.17 -14.76
CA ASP A 105 11.07 -1.53 -15.74
C ASP A 105 10.44 -0.28 -16.36
N ALA A 106 9.15 -0.35 -16.69
CA ALA A 106 8.42 0.79 -17.25
C ALA A 106 8.29 1.93 -16.23
N VAL A 107 8.10 1.61 -14.95
CA VAL A 107 8.02 2.55 -13.84
C VAL A 107 9.37 3.22 -13.61
N PHE A 108 10.45 2.43 -13.61
CA PHE A 108 11.83 2.93 -13.51
C PHE A 108 12.17 3.90 -14.64
N GLU A 109 11.91 3.51 -15.89
CA GLU A 109 12.19 4.34 -17.05
C GLU A 109 11.33 5.61 -17.06
N LYS A 110 10.05 5.52 -16.69
CA LYS A 110 9.20 6.71 -16.57
C LYS A 110 9.73 7.67 -15.50
N LEU A 111 10.13 7.15 -14.35
CA LEU A 111 10.66 7.96 -13.26
C LEU A 111 11.97 8.64 -13.66
N ARG A 112 12.87 7.91 -14.32
CA ARG A 112 14.12 8.45 -14.88
C ARG A 112 13.85 9.58 -15.87
N GLN A 113 12.86 9.43 -16.76
CA GLN A 113 12.45 10.50 -17.69
C GLN A 113 11.92 11.74 -16.97
N LEU A 114 11.09 11.57 -15.94
CA LEU A 114 10.54 12.69 -15.16
C LEU A 114 11.64 13.44 -14.41
N VAL A 115 12.61 12.73 -13.83
CA VAL A 115 13.76 13.33 -13.15
C VAL A 115 14.61 14.13 -14.15
N ARG A 116 14.90 13.58 -15.33
CA ARG A 116 15.63 14.30 -16.40
C ARG A 116 14.90 15.56 -16.89
N LYS A 117 13.57 15.55 -16.88
CA LYS A 117 12.74 16.70 -17.27
C LYS A 117 12.55 17.74 -16.15
N GLY A 118 13.10 17.51 -14.96
CA GLY A 118 12.91 18.41 -13.82
C GLY A 118 11.55 18.28 -13.13
N GLY A 119 10.76 17.25 -13.47
CA GLY A 119 9.49 16.93 -12.81
C GLY A 119 8.31 16.76 -13.75
N ILE A 120 7.13 17.05 -13.22
CA ILE A 120 5.86 17.02 -13.94
C ILE A 120 5.49 18.46 -14.33
N SER A 121 5.46 18.76 -15.63
CA SER A 121 4.84 20.00 -16.12
C SER A 121 3.34 19.82 -16.01
N HIS A 122 2.66 20.74 -15.32
CA HIS A 122 1.20 20.79 -15.28
C HIS A 122 0.72 21.06 -16.70
N VAL A 123 0.29 20.03 -17.42
CA VAL A 123 -0.47 20.23 -18.66
C VAL A 123 -1.92 20.31 -18.21
N SER A 124 -2.39 21.55 -18.09
CA SER A 124 -3.79 21.90 -17.88
C SER A 124 -4.68 21.44 -19.03
#